data_AF-S7P697-F1
#
_entry.id   AF-S7P697-F1
#
_cell.length_a   1.000
_cell.length_b   1.000
_cell.length_c   1.000
_cell.angle_alpha   90.00
_cell.angle_beta   90.00
_cell.angle_gamma   90.00
#
_symmetry.space_group_name_H-M   'P 1'
#
loop_
_entity.id
_entity.type
_entity.pdbx_description
1 polymer ?
#
loop_
_entity_poly.entity_id
_entity_poly.type
_entity_poly.pdbx_seq_one_letter_code
_entity_poly.pdbx_strand_id
1 'polypeptide(L)'
;MNIEYWVSVTVTKCGGLPGNISDVWEFLGKPKHCQYTWDTQMNSNLGIRATCKHRFDRIFFRAAAGGSHIIPQSLDLLGLEKLDCGRFPSDHWGLLCTLDIIL
;
A
#
# COMPACT_ATOMS: atom_id res chain seq x y z
N MET A 1 -15.28 12.19 2.63
CA MET A 1 -14.15 13.00 2.14
C MET A 1 -13.00 12.06 1.83
N ASN A 2 -12.53 11.96 0.59
CA ASN A 2 -11.55 10.94 0.19
C ASN A 2 -10.12 11.50 0.29
N ILE A 3 -9.43 11.23 1.41
CA ILE A 3 -8.06 11.72 1.68
C ILE A 3 -7.07 11.28 0.60
N GLU A 4 -7.21 10.08 0.01
CA GLU A 4 -6.32 9.62 -1.07
C GLU A 4 -6.41 10.50 -2.32
N TYR A 5 -7.60 10.97 -2.65
CA TYR A 5 -7.81 11.84 -3.80
C TYR A 5 -7.07 13.17 -3.60
N TRP A 6 -7.14 13.72 -2.39
CA TRP A 6 -6.43 14.96 -2.04
C TRP A 6 -4.92 14.78 -2.05
N VAL A 7 -4.39 13.71 -1.45
CA VAL A 7 -2.94 13.44 -1.45
C VAL A 7 -2.43 13.24 -2.87
N SER A 8 -3.11 12.43 -3.68
CA SER A 8 -2.73 12.19 -5.08
C SER A 8 -2.75 13.48 -5.90
N VAL A 9 -3.78 14.32 -5.74
CA VAL A 9 -3.86 15.63 -6.41
C VAL A 9 -2.73 16.56 -5.98
N THR A 10 -2.35 16.58 -4.70
CA THR A 10 -1.23 17.42 -4.23
C THR A 10 0.12 16.93 -4.75
N VAL A 11 0.36 15.62 -4.77
CA VAL A 11 1.61 15.05 -5.29
C VAL A 11 1.74 15.32 -6.79
N THR A 12 0.66 15.15 -7.58
CA THR A 12 0.67 15.49 -9.01
C THR A 12 0.93 16.98 -9.25
N LYS A 13 0.36 17.87 -8.42
CA LYS A 13 0.63 19.32 -8.49
C LYS A 13 2.09 19.67 -8.18
N CYS A 14 2.81 18.82 -7.45
CA CYS A 14 4.23 18.98 -7.15
C CYS A 14 5.16 18.26 -8.16
N GLY A 15 4.63 17.80 -9.31
CA GLY A 15 5.43 17.12 -10.34
C GLY A 15 5.38 15.59 -10.28
N GLY A 16 4.60 15.00 -9.37
CA GLY A 16 4.45 13.56 -9.26
C GLY A 16 5.68 12.85 -8.70
N LEU A 17 5.73 11.52 -8.88
CA LEU A 17 6.94 10.75 -8.60
C LEU A 17 8.00 11.03 -9.68
N PRO A 18 9.29 11.11 -9.32
CA PRO A 18 10.37 11.12 -10.31
C PRO A 18 10.26 9.93 -11.28
N GLY A 19 10.58 10.13 -12.56
CA GLY A 19 10.32 9.12 -13.61
C GLY A 19 11.03 7.77 -13.46
N ASN A 20 12.02 7.66 -12.56
CA ASN A 20 12.69 6.41 -12.23
C ASN A 20 12.20 5.76 -10.92
N ILE A 21 11.21 6.36 -10.24
CA ILE A 21 10.58 5.82 -9.03
C ILE A 21 9.19 5.30 -9.40
N SER A 22 8.83 4.12 -8.91
CA SER A 22 7.54 3.48 -9.15
C SER A 22 6.91 2.98 -7.86
N ASP A 23 5.58 3.04 -7.78
CA ASP A 23 4.77 2.44 -6.71
C ASP A 23 4.54 0.95 -7.04
N VAL A 24 4.85 0.05 -6.11
CA VAL A 24 4.70 -1.40 -6.32
C VAL A 24 3.25 -1.80 -6.62
N TRP A 25 2.28 -1.25 -5.90
CA TRP A 25 0.86 -1.57 -6.11
C TRP A 25 0.39 -1.09 -7.47
N GLU A 26 0.86 0.08 -7.92
CA GLU A 26 0.56 0.57 -9.27
C GLU A 26 1.24 -0.27 -10.35
N PHE A 27 2.50 -0.65 -10.15
CA PHE A 27 3.28 -1.50 -11.06
C PHE A 27 2.61 -2.86 -11.27
N LEU A 28 2.11 -3.48 -10.19
CA LEU A 28 1.40 -4.78 -10.22
C LEU A 28 -0.03 -4.69 -10.77
N GLY A 29 -0.43 -3.57 -11.37
CA GLY A 29 -1.75 -3.43 -11.99
C GLY A 29 -2.89 -3.10 -11.02
N LYS A 30 -2.57 -2.47 -9.88
CA LYS A 30 -3.55 -1.97 -8.90
C LYS A 30 -4.47 -3.08 -8.33
N PRO A 31 -3.91 -4.22 -7.86
CA PRO A 31 -4.68 -5.35 -7.38
C PRO A 31 -5.64 -4.96 -6.24
N LYS A 32 -6.89 -5.41 -6.32
CA LYS A 32 -7.96 -5.00 -5.39
C LYS A 32 -7.85 -5.63 -4.01
N HIS A 33 -7.33 -6.86 -3.92
CA HIS A 33 -7.26 -7.60 -2.65
C HIS A 33 -6.31 -6.96 -1.63
N CYS A 34 -5.34 -6.16 -2.08
CA CYS A 34 -4.39 -5.43 -1.23
C CYS A 34 -4.45 -3.91 -1.45
N GLN A 35 -5.56 -3.37 -1.96
CA GLN A 35 -5.68 -1.94 -2.24
C GLN A 35 -5.69 -1.08 -0.96
N TYR A 36 -6.40 -1.48 0.09
CA TYR A 36 -6.57 -0.65 1.29
C TYR A 36 -5.79 -1.26 2.44
N THR A 37 -4.88 -0.47 3.01
CA THR A 37 -4.02 -0.89 4.13
C THR A 37 -4.53 -0.37 5.47
N TRP A 38 -5.48 0.56 5.44
CA TRP A 38 -6.25 1.00 6.58
C TRP A 38 -7.73 1.04 6.21
N ASP A 39 -8.57 0.30 6.93
CA ASP A 39 -9.98 0.14 6.62
C ASP A 39 -10.81 -0.02 7.90
N THR A 40 -11.58 0.99 8.27
CA THR A 40 -12.40 0.98 9.50
C THR A 40 -13.65 0.12 9.40
N GLN A 41 -14.04 -0.33 8.21
CA GLN A 41 -15.14 -1.28 8.03
C GLN A 41 -14.69 -2.70 8.38
N MET A 42 -13.45 -3.06 8.02
CA MET A 42 -12.90 -4.39 8.26
C MET A 42 -12.11 -4.47 9.57
N ASN A 43 -11.45 -3.38 9.97
CA ASN A 43 -10.64 -3.30 11.17
C ASN A 43 -11.37 -2.52 12.28
N SER A 44 -11.67 -3.22 13.38
CA SER A 44 -12.44 -2.66 14.51
C SER A 44 -11.56 -2.09 15.63
N ASN A 45 -10.23 -2.10 15.49
CA ASN A 45 -9.33 -1.77 16.60
C ASN A 45 -9.53 -0.36 17.16
N LEU A 46 -9.85 0.62 16.32
CA LEU A 46 -10.05 2.01 16.75
C LEU A 46 -11.49 2.32 17.21
N GLY A 47 -12.45 1.40 17.03
CA GLY A 47 -13.85 1.64 17.38
C GLY A 47 -14.54 2.76 16.58
N ILE A 48 -13.96 3.17 15.44
CA ILE A 48 -14.52 4.20 14.56
C ILE A 48 -15.78 3.66 13.87
N ARG A 49 -16.92 4.33 14.05
CA ARG A 49 -18.21 3.91 13.49
C ARG A 49 -18.45 4.32 12.03
N ALA A 50 -17.64 5.24 11.52
CA ALA A 50 -17.69 5.65 10.13
C ALA A 50 -16.91 4.67 9.24
N THR A 51 -17.40 4.42 8.03
CA THR A 51 -16.68 3.63 7.01
C THR A 51 -15.70 4.52 6.28
N CYS A 52 -14.42 4.24 6.44
CA CYS A 52 -13.32 4.97 5.82
C CYS A 52 -12.20 3.99 5.47
N LYS A 53 -11.60 4.16 4.29
CA LYS A 53 -10.53 3.27 3.80
C LYS A 53 -9.50 4.03 3.00
N HIS A 54 -8.24 3.73 3.24
CA HIS A 54 -7.09 4.41 2.67
C HIS A 54 -5.92 3.43 2.45
N ARG A 55 -5.13 3.71 1.42
CA ARG A 55 -3.82 3.11 1.12
C ARG A 55 -2.74 4.05 1.63
N PHE A 56 -2.65 4.12 2.97
CA PHE A 56 -1.65 4.92 3.65
C PHE A 56 -0.26 4.30 3.51
N ASP A 57 -0.19 2.98 3.57
CA ASP A 57 1.04 2.22 3.50
C ASP A 57 1.36 1.92 2.04
N ARG A 58 2.55 2.31 1.58
CA ARG A 58 2.99 2.21 0.18
C ARG A 58 4.44 1.80 0.11
N ILE A 59 4.80 1.10 -0.97
CA ILE A 59 6.18 0.70 -1.27
C ILE A 59 6.58 1.36 -2.58
N PHE A 60 7.62 2.18 -2.55
CA PHE A 60 8.23 2.78 -3.74
C PHE A 60 9.59 2.14 -3.98
N PHE A 61 9.90 1.88 -5.25
CA PHE A 61 11.21 1.38 -5.66
C PHE A 61 11.77 2.22 -6.80
N ARG A 62 13.09 2.18 -6.96
CA ARG A 62 13.81 2.89 -8.02
C ARG A 62 14.67 1.91 -8.79
N ALA A 63 14.45 1.80 -10.09
CA ALA A 63 15.32 1.00 -10.96
C ALA A 63 16.71 1.65 -11.05
N ALA A 64 17.77 0.84 -11.05
CA ALA A 64 19.13 1.35 -11.23
C ALA A 64 19.35 1.79 -12.68
N ALA A 65 20.20 2.80 -12.89
CA ALA A 65 20.53 3.29 -14.23
C ALA A 65 21.43 2.31 -15.04
N GLY A 66 22.04 1.33 -14.38
CA GLY A 66 23.14 0.50 -14.92
C GLY A 66 22.78 -0.95 -15.25
N GLY A 67 21.51 -1.29 -15.44
CA GLY A 67 21.09 -2.62 -15.93
C GLY A 67 20.55 -3.60 -14.88
N SER A 68 20.73 -3.33 -13.58
CA SER A 68 20.06 -4.13 -12.54
C SER A 68 18.59 -3.72 -12.42
N HIS A 69 17.68 -4.67 -12.60
CA HIS A 69 16.24 -4.43 -12.58
C HIS A 69 15.60 -5.04 -11.32
N ILE A 70 14.85 -4.22 -10.58
CA ILE A 70 13.95 -4.70 -9.54
C ILE A 70 12.59 -4.94 -10.19
N ILE A 71 12.07 -6.16 -10.07
CA ILE A 71 10.75 -6.52 -10.59
C ILE A 71 9.88 -6.97 -9.42
N PRO A 72 8.87 -6.17 -9.02
CA PRO A 72 7.85 -6.66 -8.12
C PRO A 72 7.09 -7.84 -8.70
N GLN A 73 7.02 -8.93 -7.92
CA GLN A 73 6.33 -10.17 -8.29
C GLN A 73 4.96 -10.30 -7.62
N SER A 74 4.88 -9.91 -6.33
CA SER A 74 3.63 -9.99 -5.57
C SER A 74 3.52 -8.90 -4.52
N LEU A 75 2.27 -8.63 -4.11
CA LEU A 75 1.92 -7.74 -3.01
C LEU A 75 0.63 -8.25 -2.35
N ASP A 76 0.70 -8.54 -1.05
CA ASP A 76 -0.41 -9.10 -0.27
C ASP A 76 -0.54 -8.41 1.09
N LEU A 77 -1.73 -8.51 1.69
CA LEU A 77 -1.98 -8.00 3.04
C LEU A 77 -1.63 -9.03 4.11
N LEU A 78 -1.08 -8.55 5.23
CA LEU A 78 -0.81 -9.34 6.44
C LEU A 78 -1.57 -8.81 7.65
N GLY A 79 -1.70 -9.68 8.66
CA GLY A 79 -2.33 -9.32 9.94
C GLY A 79 -3.86 -9.26 9.88
N LEU A 80 -4.48 -9.96 8.92
CA LEU A 80 -5.94 -9.98 8.71
C LEU A 80 -6.70 -10.83 9.74
N GLU A 81 -6.00 -11.55 10.62
CA GLU A 81 -6.59 -12.41 11.63
C GLU A 81 -6.58 -11.74 13.00
N LYS A 82 -7.64 -11.98 13.78
CA LYS A 82 -7.70 -11.51 15.16
C LYS A 82 -6.84 -12.38 16.06
N LEU A 83 -6.19 -11.74 17.00
CA LEU A 83 -5.51 -12.38 18.13
C LEU A 83 -6.55 -12.87 19.16
N ASP A 84 -6.09 -13.66 20.14
CA ASP A 84 -6.93 -14.21 21.22
C ASP A 84 -7.70 -13.13 22.01
N CYS A 85 -7.19 -11.90 22.05
CA CYS A 85 -7.85 -10.76 22.67
C CYS A 85 -9.01 -10.17 21.83
N GLY A 86 -9.34 -10.78 20.69
CA GLY A 86 -10.44 -10.35 19.80
C GLY A 86 -10.13 -9.11 18.96
N ARG A 87 -8.88 -8.63 18.96
CA ARG A 87 -8.38 -7.48 18.19
C ARG A 87 -7.44 -7.94 17.09
N PHE A 88 -7.35 -7.14 16.03
CA PHE A 88 -6.30 -7.33 15.01
C PHE A 88 -4.93 -6.90 15.57
N PRO A 89 -3.81 -7.32 14.97
CA PRO A 89 -2.47 -6.93 15.41
C PRO A 89 -2.24 -5.41 15.42
N SER A 90 -2.85 -4.69 14.47
CA SER A 90 -2.79 -3.23 14.32
C SER A 90 -4.13 -2.73 13.74
N ASP A 91 -4.39 -1.42 13.78
CA ASP A 91 -5.47 -0.80 12.99
C ASP A 91 -5.12 -0.68 11.50
N HIS A 92 -3.85 -0.89 11.14
CA HIS A 92 -3.36 -1.06 9.77
C HIS A 92 -3.15 -2.55 9.43
N TRP A 93 -3.32 -2.90 8.16
CA TRP A 93 -2.86 -4.15 7.55
C TRP A 93 -1.41 -4.01 7.07
N GLY A 94 -0.60 -5.03 7.34
CA GLY A 94 0.79 -5.07 6.83
C GLY A 94 0.84 -5.35 5.33
N LEU A 95 1.94 -4.98 4.68
CA LEU A 95 2.21 -5.35 3.28
C LEU A 95 3.33 -6.38 3.23
N LEU A 96 3.08 -7.51 2.56
CA LEU A 96 4.08 -8.48 2.15
C LEU A 96 4.35 -8.30 0.67
N CYS A 97 5.61 -8.03 0.31
CA CYS A 97 6.02 -7.81 -1.07
C CYS A 97 7.18 -8.72 -1.44
N THR A 98 7.07 -9.37 -2.60
CA THR A 98 8.17 -10.14 -3.21
C THR A 98 8.74 -9.36 -4.38
N LEU A 99 10.06 -9.22 -4.41
CA LEU A 99 10.80 -8.48 -5.43
C LEU A 99 11.90 -9.39 -5.98
N ASP A 100 11.96 -9.53 -7.30
CA ASP A 100 13.11 -10.14 -7.96
C ASP A 100 14.16 -9.07 -8.26
N ILE A 101 15.43 -9.45 -8.12
CA ILE A 101 16.57 -8.63 -8.55
C ILE A 101 17.22 -9.34 -9.72
N ILE A 102 17.10 -8.75 -10.91
CA ILE A 102 17.81 -9.19 -12.11
C ILE A 102 19.13 -8.42 -12.16
N LEU A 103 20.24 -9.16 -12.15
CA LEU A 103 21.61 -8.64 -12.21
C LEU A 103 22.13 -8.57 -13.64
#